data_AF-A0A969X370-F1
#
_entry.id   AF-A0A969X370-F1
#
_cell.length_a   1.000
_cell.length_b   1.000
_cell.length_c   1.000
_cell.angle_alpha   90.00
_cell.angle_beta   90.00
_cell.angle_gamma   90.00
#
_symmetry.space_group_name_H-M   'P 1'
#
loop_
_entity.id
_entity.type
_entity.pdbx_description
1 polymer ?
#
loop_
_entity_poly.entity_id
_entity_poly.type
_entity_poly.pdbx_seq_one_letter_code
_entity_poly.pdbx_strand_id
1 'polypeptide(L)'
;MRELPVFIILLFSLIYNTSFINAQNTCASAINIDMQIYGTCGDMFFTNVNFSGATTSSDLPAPTCGDFNSSTKDMWYRFIIPNGVNELAFHAFNSPTPMMAIPPFIPGSPACAPGMAVYRGSCGNLSL
;
A
#
# COMPACT_ATOMS: atom_id res chain seq x y z
N MET A 1 -9.90 44.92 24.23
CA MET A 1 -8.71 44.24 23.65
C MET A 1 -8.50 42.90 24.36
N ARG A 2 -9.35 41.89 24.14
CA ARG A 2 -9.22 40.58 24.81
C ARG A 2 -9.73 39.41 23.94
N GLU A 3 -9.56 39.51 22.62
CA GLU A 3 -10.00 38.48 21.67
C GLU A 3 -8.82 37.72 21.00
N LEU A 4 -7.56 38.14 21.25
CA LEU A 4 -6.37 37.50 20.67
C LEU A 4 -6.15 36.02 21.04
N PRO A 5 -6.49 35.50 22.25
CA PRO A 5 -6.11 34.12 22.60
C PRO A 5 -6.98 33.06 21.91
N VAL A 6 -8.24 33.38 21.59
CA VAL A 6 -9.18 32.43 20.97
C VAL A 6 -8.82 32.17 19.50
N PHE A 7 -8.40 33.21 18.79
CA PHE A 7 -8.01 33.11 17.38
C PHE A 7 -6.75 32.25 17.20
N ILE A 8 -5.78 32.35 18.12
CA ILE A 8 -4.55 31.54 18.11
C ILE A 8 -4.84 30.07 18.41
N ILE A 9 -5.75 29.77 19.34
CA ILE A 9 -6.15 28.39 19.68
C ILE A 9 -6.89 27.74 18.50
N LEU A 10 -7.77 28.48 17.81
CA LEU A 10 -8.47 28.02 16.60
C LEU A 10 -7.50 27.78 15.43
N LEU A 11 -6.51 28.64 15.24
CA LEU A 11 -5.46 28.43 14.23
C LEU A 11 -4.61 27.20 14.56
N PHE A 12 -4.17 27.01 15.82
CA PHE A 12 -3.42 25.82 16.20
C PHE A 12 -4.24 24.54 16.00
N SER A 13 -5.52 24.54 16.35
CA SER A 13 -6.40 23.38 16.12
C SER A 13 -6.69 23.11 14.64
N LEU A 14 -6.70 24.13 13.77
CA LEU A 14 -6.75 23.96 12.31
C LEU A 14 -5.45 23.39 11.72
N ILE A 15 -4.28 23.73 12.28
CA ILE A 15 -2.97 23.21 11.82
C ILE A 15 -2.75 21.76 12.31
N TYR A 16 -3.25 21.40 13.50
CA TYR A 16 -3.20 20.03 14.04
C TYR A 16 -4.15 19.05 13.34
N ASN A 17 -5.15 19.53 12.58
CA ASN A 17 -6.02 18.70 11.74
C ASN A 17 -5.47 18.47 10.33
N THR A 18 -4.18 18.76 10.10
CA THR A 18 -3.49 18.17 8.95
C THR A 18 -3.33 16.68 9.23
N SER A 19 -4.37 15.92 8.88
CA SER A 19 -4.29 14.49 8.68
C SER A 19 -3.04 14.26 7.84
N PHE A 20 -1.98 13.74 8.46
CA PHE A 20 -0.83 13.25 7.74
C PHE A 20 -1.35 12.12 6.85
N ILE A 21 -1.73 12.44 5.62
CA ILE A 21 -1.84 11.46 4.55
C ILE A 21 -0.39 11.08 4.29
N ASN A 22 0.16 10.22 5.15
CA ASN A 22 1.37 9.49 4.81
C ASN A 22 0.98 8.71 3.57
N ALA A 23 1.55 9.08 2.43
CA ALA A 23 1.17 8.54 1.13
C ALA A 23 1.49 7.03 0.99
N GLN A 24 1.90 6.38 2.09
CA GLN A 24 2.23 4.96 2.23
C GLN A 24 3.09 4.45 1.08
N ASN A 25 4.04 5.29 0.66
CA ASN A 25 4.89 5.10 -0.51
C ASN A 25 6.33 4.70 -0.13
N THR A 26 6.53 4.37 1.14
CA THR A 26 7.79 3.92 1.71
C THR A 26 7.54 2.82 2.71
N CYS A 27 8.55 1.98 2.95
CA CYS A 27 8.56 0.97 4.00
C CYS A 27 8.30 1.57 5.39
N ALA A 28 8.85 2.75 5.67
CA ALA A 28 8.70 3.40 6.97
C ALA A 28 7.25 3.85 7.23
N SER A 29 6.52 4.21 6.17
CA SER A 29 5.11 4.61 6.23
C SER A 29 4.13 3.47 5.94
N ALA A 30 4.64 2.23 5.81
CA ALA A 30 3.83 1.07 5.49
C ALA A 30 2.82 0.72 6.60
N ILE A 31 1.60 0.41 6.20
CA ILE A 31 0.51 0.04 7.11
C ILE A 31 0.76 -1.36 7.66
N ASN A 32 0.66 -1.52 8.98
CA ASN A 32 0.83 -2.82 9.62
C ASN A 32 -0.41 -3.71 9.46
N ILE A 33 -0.25 -4.88 8.85
CA ILE A 33 -1.25 -5.95 8.82
C ILE A 33 -1.00 -6.86 10.02
N ASP A 34 -2.04 -7.03 10.85
CA ASP A 34 -1.98 -7.92 12.00
C ASP A 34 -2.23 -9.38 11.58
N MET A 35 -1.16 -10.18 11.58
CA MET A 35 -1.25 -11.59 11.20
C MET A 35 -2.07 -12.45 12.17
N GLN A 36 -2.32 -11.99 13.40
CA GLN A 36 -3.22 -12.70 14.31
C GLN A 36 -4.68 -12.65 13.82
N ILE A 37 -5.05 -11.57 13.13
CA ILE A 37 -6.40 -11.36 12.58
C ILE A 37 -6.48 -11.88 11.15
N TYR A 38 -5.51 -11.52 10.31
CA TYR A 38 -5.59 -11.69 8.85
C TYR A 38 -4.75 -12.86 8.32
N GLY A 39 -3.86 -13.43 9.13
CA GLY A 39 -2.90 -14.46 8.70
C GLY A 39 -3.42 -15.90 8.68
N THR A 40 -4.69 -16.11 9.02
CA THR A 40 -5.35 -17.43 9.02
C THR A 40 -6.62 -17.40 8.17
N CYS A 41 -7.61 -18.28 8.38
CA CYS A 41 -8.95 -18.16 7.77
C CYS A 41 -9.75 -16.95 8.29
N GLY A 42 -9.07 -15.90 8.75
CA GLY A 42 -9.67 -14.69 9.29
C GLY A 42 -10.19 -13.75 8.21
N ASP A 43 -10.39 -12.49 8.58
CA ASP A 43 -10.98 -11.49 7.69
C ASP A 43 -10.11 -11.19 6.48
N MET A 44 -10.71 -10.66 5.41
CA MET A 44 -9.94 -10.08 4.31
C MET A 44 -9.42 -8.71 4.74
N PHE A 45 -8.10 -8.53 4.69
CA PHE A 45 -7.51 -7.21 4.93
C PHE A 45 -7.83 -6.23 3.79
N PHE A 46 -7.66 -6.68 2.55
CA PHE A 46 -7.94 -5.89 1.38
C PHE A 46 -9.42 -5.98 1.01
N THR A 47 -10.17 -4.92 1.31
CA THR A 47 -11.56 -4.75 0.83
C THR A 47 -11.68 -3.43 0.09
N ASN A 48 -12.24 -3.44 -1.13
CA ASN A 48 -12.49 -2.23 -1.94
C ASN A 48 -11.25 -1.32 -2.09
N VAL A 49 -10.10 -1.93 -2.37
CA VAL A 49 -8.82 -1.24 -2.52
C VAL A 49 -8.89 -0.19 -3.64
N ASN A 50 -8.51 1.05 -3.33
CA ASN A 50 -8.48 2.17 -4.27
C ASN A 50 -7.15 2.93 -4.15
N PHE A 51 -6.52 3.22 -5.28
CA PHE A 51 -5.26 3.99 -5.36
C PHE A 51 -5.49 5.51 -5.35
N SER A 52 -6.68 5.99 -5.01
CA SER A 52 -6.97 7.41 -4.82
C SER A 52 -6.17 7.93 -3.63
N GLY A 53 -5.23 8.83 -3.89
CA GLY A 53 -4.30 9.35 -2.87
C GLY A 53 -3.01 8.54 -2.71
N ALA A 54 -2.88 7.39 -3.38
CA ALA A 54 -1.61 6.68 -3.47
C ALA A 54 -0.62 7.43 -4.37
N THR A 55 0.65 7.37 -3.99
CA THR A 55 1.77 7.94 -4.76
C THR A 55 2.80 6.86 -5.02
N THR A 56 3.54 6.99 -6.11
CA THR A 56 4.60 6.05 -6.47
C THR A 56 5.63 5.85 -5.35
N SER A 57 6.04 4.60 -5.15
CA SER A 57 7.18 4.24 -4.34
C SER A 57 8.45 5.00 -4.69
N SER A 58 9.18 5.40 -3.66
CA SER A 58 10.55 5.91 -3.76
C SER A 58 11.60 5.00 -3.11
N ASP A 59 11.16 4.00 -2.34
CA ASP A 59 12.06 3.09 -1.63
C ASP A 59 12.66 2.02 -2.55
N LEU A 60 13.84 1.53 -2.15
CA LEU A 60 14.53 0.44 -2.83
C LEU A 60 14.41 -0.87 -2.04
N PRO A 61 14.39 -2.04 -2.71
CA PRO A 61 14.38 -2.19 -4.17
C PRO A 61 13.01 -1.85 -4.78
N ALA A 62 13.04 -1.37 -6.02
CA ALA A 62 11.81 -1.06 -6.76
C ALA A 62 11.04 -2.36 -7.10
N PRO A 63 9.69 -2.33 -7.09
CA PRO A 63 8.88 -3.48 -7.51
C PRO A 63 9.27 -3.98 -8.89
N THR A 64 9.45 -5.31 -9.01
CA THR A 64 9.87 -5.96 -10.26
C THR A 64 8.69 -6.47 -11.10
N CYS A 65 7.47 -6.35 -10.61
CA CYS A 65 6.24 -6.85 -11.25
C CYS A 65 5.25 -5.71 -11.54
N GLY A 66 4.28 -5.97 -12.43
CA GLY A 66 3.18 -5.03 -12.70
C GLY A 66 3.59 -3.77 -13.46
N ASP A 67 4.66 -3.84 -14.27
CA ASP A 67 5.20 -2.73 -15.07
C ASP A 67 5.50 -1.46 -14.25
N PHE A 68 5.98 -1.65 -13.01
CA PHE A 68 6.30 -0.57 -12.08
C PHE A 68 7.25 0.46 -12.72
N ASN A 69 6.86 1.73 -12.64
CA ASN A 69 7.63 2.87 -13.10
C ASN A 69 7.22 4.14 -12.35
N SER A 70 7.89 5.27 -12.60
CA SER A 70 7.66 6.55 -11.91
C SER A 70 6.22 7.08 -11.99
N SER A 71 5.43 6.64 -12.97
CA SER A 71 4.03 7.03 -13.18
C SER A 71 3.02 6.06 -12.58
N THR A 72 3.46 4.93 -12.02
CA THR A 72 2.57 3.96 -11.36
C THR A 72 2.18 4.42 -9.95
N LYS A 73 1.16 3.79 -9.37
CA LYS A 73 0.73 4.04 -7.99
C LYS A 73 0.70 2.74 -7.23
N ASP A 74 1.16 2.78 -6.00
CA ASP A 74 1.24 1.63 -5.13
C ASP A 74 1.02 2.00 -3.67
N MET A 75 0.87 0.96 -2.87
CA MET A 75 0.49 1.03 -1.46
C MET A 75 1.35 0.06 -0.69
N TRP A 76 1.95 0.54 0.41
CA TRP A 76 2.83 -0.27 1.24
C TRP A 76 2.14 -0.84 2.46
N TYR A 77 2.32 -2.15 2.62
CA TYR A 77 1.89 -2.88 3.79
C TYR A 77 3.06 -3.67 4.36
N ARG A 78 3.05 -3.88 5.67
CA ARG A 78 4.05 -4.67 6.39
C ARG A 78 3.38 -5.58 7.39
N PHE A 79 4.01 -6.71 7.68
CA PHE A 79 3.57 -7.63 8.73
C PHE A 79 4.78 -8.37 9.30
N ILE A 80 4.59 -9.00 10.45
CA ILE A 80 5.60 -9.85 11.08
C ILE A 80 5.18 -11.30 10.89
N ILE A 81 6.08 -12.10 10.33
CA ILE A 81 5.86 -13.54 10.17
C ILE A 81 5.81 -14.17 11.57
N PRO A 82 4.72 -14.89 11.94
CA PRO A 82 4.65 -15.57 13.23
C PRO A 82 5.73 -16.64 13.38
N ASN A 83 6.18 -16.87 14.62
CA ASN A 83 7.22 -17.86 14.88
C ASN A 83 6.77 -19.27 14.42
N GLY A 84 7.65 -19.97 13.69
CA GLY A 84 7.37 -21.30 13.15
C GLY A 84 6.61 -21.33 11.83
N VAL A 85 6.22 -20.17 11.28
CA VAL A 85 5.64 -20.08 9.93
C VAL A 85 6.76 -19.94 8.91
N ASN A 86 6.82 -20.87 7.95
CA ASN A 86 7.83 -20.89 6.89
C ASN A 86 7.25 -20.62 5.50
N GLU A 87 5.93 -20.53 5.38
CA GLU A 87 5.22 -20.34 4.12
C GLU A 87 3.99 -19.46 4.33
N LEU A 88 3.71 -18.59 3.35
CA LEU A 88 2.55 -17.70 3.34
C LEU A 88 1.85 -17.80 1.99
N ALA A 89 0.53 -17.88 2.02
CA ALA A 89 -0.31 -17.79 0.84
C ALA A 89 -1.06 -16.46 0.84
N PHE A 90 -0.99 -15.72 -0.26
CA PHE A 90 -1.71 -14.47 -0.45
C PHE A 90 -2.90 -14.71 -1.38
N HIS A 91 -4.11 -14.46 -0.88
CA HIS A 91 -5.32 -14.56 -1.67
C HIS A 91 -5.89 -13.17 -1.95
N ALA A 92 -5.96 -12.81 -3.23
CA ALA A 92 -6.67 -11.62 -3.70
C ALA A 92 -7.95 -12.07 -4.41
N PHE A 93 -9.11 -11.64 -3.91
CA PHE A 93 -10.42 -11.96 -4.47
C PHE A 93 -11.04 -10.72 -5.14
N ASN A 94 -12.01 -10.94 -6.02
CA ASN A 94 -12.77 -9.89 -6.71
C ASN A 94 -11.94 -8.93 -7.58
N SER A 95 -10.78 -9.38 -8.10
CA SER A 95 -10.21 -8.72 -9.27
C SER A 95 -11.23 -8.81 -10.41
N PRO A 96 -11.42 -7.76 -11.22
CA PRO A 96 -12.13 -7.88 -12.48
C PRO A 96 -11.61 -9.12 -13.23
N THR A 97 -12.49 -9.88 -13.87
CA THR A 97 -12.06 -11.06 -14.64
C THR A 97 -10.92 -10.63 -15.57
N PRO A 98 -9.73 -11.28 -15.51
CA PRO A 98 -8.66 -10.95 -16.44
C PRO A 98 -9.24 -11.13 -17.84
N MET A 99 -9.39 -10.03 -18.58
CA MET A 99 -9.79 -10.12 -19.97
C MET A 99 -8.70 -10.95 -20.66
N MET A 100 -9.08 -12.02 -21.35
CA MET A 100 -8.11 -12.80 -22.12
C MET A 100 -7.38 -11.84 -23.05
N ALA A 101 -6.09 -11.59 -22.77
CA ALA A 101 -5.16 -11.11 -23.76
C ALA A 101 -5.05 -12.23 -24.79
N ILE A 102 -5.91 -12.19 -25.80
CA ILE A 102 -5.78 -13.07 -26.97
C ILE A 102 -4.43 -12.70 -27.59
N PRO A 103 -3.46 -13.62 -27.72
CA PRO A 103 -2.22 -13.32 -28.43
C PRO A 103 -2.58 -12.94 -29.87
N PRO A 104 -2.07 -11.83 -30.43
CA PRO A 104 -0.97 -10.99 -29.95
C PRO A 104 -1.45 -9.81 -29.10
N PHE A 105 -0.70 -9.50 -28.04
CA PHE A 105 -0.86 -8.34 -27.17
C PHE A 105 -1.14 -7.06 -27.98
N ILE A 106 -2.40 -6.64 -28.04
CA ILE A 106 -2.76 -5.33 -28.60
C ILE A 106 -2.25 -4.28 -27.59
N PRO A 107 -1.44 -3.28 -28.02
CA PRO A 107 -1.10 -2.13 -27.19
C PRO A 107 -2.38 -1.50 -26.63
N GLY A 108 -2.55 -1.51 -25.30
CA GLY A 108 -3.78 -1.05 -24.63
C GLY A 108 -4.69 -2.15 -24.08
N SER A 109 -4.32 -3.43 -24.21
CA SER A 109 -4.94 -4.50 -23.42
C SER A 109 -4.69 -4.23 -21.93
N PRO A 110 -5.71 -4.27 -21.04
CA PRO A 110 -5.51 -3.95 -19.63
C PRO A 110 -4.51 -4.94 -19.02
N ALA A 111 -3.42 -4.41 -18.47
CA ALA A 111 -2.45 -5.21 -17.75
C ALA A 111 -3.17 -6.02 -16.66
N CYS A 112 -2.69 -7.23 -16.37
CA CYS A 112 -3.05 -7.95 -15.14
C CYS A 112 -2.57 -7.12 -13.95
N ALA A 113 -3.37 -6.11 -13.60
CA ALA A 113 -3.17 -5.18 -12.51
C ALA A 113 -4.18 -5.51 -11.42
N PRO A 114 -3.81 -5.37 -10.14
CA PRO A 114 -2.53 -4.86 -9.64
C PRO A 114 -1.42 -5.92 -9.59
N GLY A 115 -0.16 -5.49 -9.74
CA GLY A 115 1.02 -6.30 -9.43
C GLY A 115 1.34 -6.27 -7.93
N MET A 116 1.94 -7.34 -7.41
CA MET A 116 2.35 -7.44 -6.00
C MET A 116 3.80 -7.93 -5.90
N ALA A 117 4.63 -7.15 -5.21
CA ALA A 117 5.97 -7.54 -4.80
C ALA A 117 6.00 -7.71 -3.28
N VAL A 118 6.63 -8.77 -2.79
CA VAL A 118 6.77 -9.04 -1.35
C VAL A 118 8.24 -8.97 -1.01
N TYR A 119 8.58 -8.15 -0.01
CA TYR A 119 9.95 -8.00 0.47
C TYR A 119 10.09 -8.54 1.88
N ARG A 120 11.29 -9.01 2.20
CA ARG A 120 11.72 -9.39 3.55
C ARG A 120 12.83 -8.46 4.04
N GLY A 121 12.87 -8.24 5.36
CA GLY A 121 13.92 -7.45 6.00
C GLY A 121 13.38 -6.26 6.77
N SER A 122 14.18 -5.20 6.84
CA SER A 122 13.84 -3.94 7.52
C SER A 122 13.97 -2.78 6.55
N CYS A 123 13.30 -1.66 6.85
CA CYS A 123 13.37 -0.49 5.99
C CYS A 123 14.83 -0.03 5.78
N GLY A 124 15.20 0.24 4.53
CA GLY A 124 16.57 0.51 4.12
C GLY A 124 17.44 -0.72 3.82
N ASN A 125 16.96 -1.93 4.13
CA ASN A 125 17.62 -3.19 3.80
C ASN A 125 16.60 -4.29 3.46
N LEU A 126 15.78 -4.00 2.45
CA LEU A 126 14.77 -4.93 1.94
C LEU A 126 15.38 -5.82 0.85
N SER A 127 15.00 -7.09 0.86
CA SER A 127 15.29 -8.07 -0.18
C SER A 127 13.99 -8.58 -0.76
N LEU A 128 13.94 -8.75 -2.08
CA LEU A 128 12.93 -9.62 -2.71
C LEU A 128 13.16 -11.09 -2.29
#